data_AF-A0A1M6IAN9-F1
#
_entry.id   AF-A0A1M6IAN9-F1
#
_cell.length_a   1.000
_cell.length_b   1.000
_cell.length_c   1.000
_cell.angle_alpha   90.00
_cell.angle_beta   90.00
_cell.angle_gamma   90.00
#
_symmetry.space_group_name_H-M   'P 1'
#
loop_
_entity.id
_entity.type
_entity.pdbx_description
1 polymer ?
#
loop_
_entity_poly.entity_id
_entity_poly.type
_entity_poly.pdbx_seq_one_letter_code
_entity_poly.pdbx_strand_id
1 'polypeptide(L)'
;MEQKNEDVKQLVTTYCKNHLDENYLKICTKVFTDLLKKDKLIFKRGKTEIWSAAIVWAVGGTNFLGDKSFEPYATLSDVCGFFNANSSSVGQKSGKIKEIIDMNIFNPEYRLPGSEVGEFLDSLTMTDDGIIIPGDRLDDNPLDDSDTIEIEENASPEYYLVFFKPERKVARALYYQLEYQLKQFFGKDEIYIKSGITENGYFRFLFFGWWETMEKIQVHCENTDFFIAEIYYSDDVESLEDTEIK
;
A
#
# COMPACT_ATOMS: atom_id res chain seq x y z
N MET A 1 23.70 21.20 -30.42
CA MET A 1 23.40 20.15 -29.42
C MET A 1 22.96 20.80 -28.13
N GLU A 2 23.74 21.77 -27.62
CA GLU A 2 23.37 22.61 -26.47
C GLU A 2 22.02 23.29 -26.64
N GLN A 3 21.73 23.93 -27.79
CA GLN A 3 20.44 24.59 -28.00
C GLN A 3 19.24 23.67 -27.75
N LYS A 4 19.27 22.44 -28.28
CA LYS A 4 18.16 21.50 -28.10
C LYS A 4 17.98 21.05 -26.65
N ASN A 5 19.08 20.92 -25.91
CA ASN A 5 19.03 20.60 -24.50
C ASN A 5 18.40 21.75 -23.71
N GLU A 6 18.78 23.00 -24.02
CA GLU A 6 18.17 24.20 -23.42
C GLU A 6 16.68 24.31 -23.78
N ASP A 7 16.29 24.03 -25.02
CA ASP A 7 14.88 24.06 -25.45
C ASP A 7 14.04 23.05 -24.65
N VAL A 8 14.54 21.81 -24.47
CA VAL A 8 13.87 20.78 -23.64
C VAL A 8 13.73 21.29 -22.19
N LYS A 9 14.82 21.80 -21.61
CA LYS A 9 14.83 22.29 -20.23
C LYS A 9 13.84 23.45 -20.05
N GLN A 10 13.78 24.38 -21.00
CA GLN A 10 12.89 25.53 -20.96
C GLN A 10 11.42 25.11 -21.07
N LEU A 11 11.09 24.19 -21.98
CA LEU A 11 9.74 23.67 -22.15
C LEU A 11 9.25 22.93 -20.89
N VAL A 12 10.07 22.06 -20.31
CA VAL A 12 9.78 21.38 -19.03
C VAL A 12 9.58 22.40 -17.91
N THR A 13 10.46 23.39 -17.81
CA THR A 13 10.38 24.45 -16.79
C THR A 13 9.08 25.23 -16.90
N THR A 14 8.69 25.59 -18.13
CA THR A 14 7.47 26.35 -18.40
C THR A 14 6.23 25.56 -18.00
N TYR A 15 6.18 24.27 -18.34
CA TYR A 15 5.04 23.44 -17.95
C TYR A 15 4.91 23.31 -16.44
N CYS A 16 6.00 22.98 -15.74
CA CYS A 16 5.95 22.78 -14.28
C CYS A 16 5.50 24.05 -13.56
N LYS A 17 5.99 25.23 -13.98
CA LYS A 17 5.61 26.51 -13.37
C LYS A 17 4.15 26.91 -13.62
N ASN A 18 3.58 26.51 -14.75
CA ASN A 18 2.22 26.93 -15.15
C ASN A 18 1.14 25.92 -14.76
N HIS A 19 1.49 24.64 -14.63
CA HIS A 19 0.51 23.55 -14.50
C HIS A 19 0.78 22.57 -13.36
N LEU A 20 1.96 22.62 -12.73
CA LEU A 20 2.32 21.77 -11.60
C LEU A 20 2.83 22.67 -10.46
N ASP A 21 3.89 22.25 -9.77
CA ASP A 21 4.50 22.97 -8.66
C ASP A 21 6.04 22.95 -8.71
N GLU A 22 6.66 23.54 -7.68
CA GLU A 22 8.11 23.60 -7.53
C GLU A 22 8.76 22.23 -7.27
N ASN A 23 8.05 21.29 -6.62
CA ASN A 23 8.55 19.94 -6.37
C ASN A 23 8.68 19.17 -7.68
N TYR A 24 7.68 19.24 -8.55
CA TYR A 24 7.75 18.68 -9.90
C TYR A 24 8.87 19.32 -10.73
N LEU A 25 9.03 20.64 -10.67
CA LEU A 25 10.12 21.33 -11.36
C LEU A 25 11.49 20.81 -10.89
N LYS A 26 11.68 20.64 -9.59
CA LYS A 26 12.92 20.12 -8.99
C LYS A 26 13.22 18.71 -9.50
N ILE A 27 12.25 17.80 -9.43
CA ILE A 27 12.46 16.41 -9.85
C ILE A 27 12.64 16.32 -11.38
N CYS A 28 11.86 17.04 -12.18
CA CYS A 28 12.04 17.08 -13.63
C CYS A 28 13.43 17.61 -14.03
N THR A 29 13.93 18.62 -13.32
CA THR A 29 15.29 19.16 -13.53
C THR A 29 16.36 18.12 -13.20
N LYS A 30 16.20 17.39 -12.08
CA LYS A 30 17.10 16.29 -11.71
C LYS A 30 17.11 15.20 -12.79
N VAL A 31 15.93 14.75 -13.23
CA VAL A 31 15.80 13.75 -14.30
C VAL A 31 16.48 14.20 -15.58
N PHE A 32 16.26 15.44 -16.02
CA PHE A 32 16.94 16.00 -17.18
C PHE A 32 18.47 15.94 -17.05
N THR A 33 19.00 16.34 -15.89
CA THR A 33 20.44 16.31 -15.62
C THR A 33 21.00 14.89 -15.60
N ASP A 34 20.31 13.96 -14.94
CA ASP A 34 20.78 12.58 -14.80
C ASP A 34 20.71 11.81 -16.14
N LEU A 35 19.71 12.10 -16.98
CA LEU A 35 19.67 11.62 -18.37
C LEU A 35 20.88 12.07 -19.18
N LEU A 36 21.28 13.35 -19.10
CA LEU A 36 22.46 13.86 -19.80
C LEU A 36 23.78 13.32 -19.26
N LYS A 37 23.85 12.96 -17.97
CA LYS A 37 25.01 12.26 -17.41
C LYS A 37 25.12 10.84 -17.96
N LYS A 38 24.00 10.13 -18.11
CA LYS A 38 23.95 8.76 -18.66
C LYS A 38 24.20 8.72 -20.16
N ASP A 39 23.58 9.61 -20.92
CA ASP A 39 23.73 9.73 -22.38
C ASP A 39 23.64 11.20 -22.83
N LYS A 40 24.80 11.80 -23.13
CA LYS A 40 24.90 13.20 -23.62
C LYS A 40 24.15 13.44 -24.93
N LEU A 41 23.87 12.39 -25.70
CA LEU A 41 23.22 12.46 -27.01
C LEU A 41 21.74 12.06 -26.96
N ILE A 42 21.16 11.84 -25.77
CA ILE A 42 19.81 11.30 -25.61
C ILE A 42 18.74 12.11 -26.37
N PHE A 43 18.84 13.44 -26.33
CA PHE A 43 17.91 14.34 -27.02
C PHE A 43 18.22 14.56 -28.50
N LYS A 44 19.33 14.02 -29.03
CA LYS A 44 19.75 14.24 -30.42
C LYS A 44 18.67 13.83 -31.42
N ARG A 45 17.99 12.69 -31.19
CA ARG A 45 16.92 12.16 -32.05
C ARG A 45 15.54 12.36 -31.43
N GLY A 46 14.54 12.66 -32.27
CA GLY A 46 13.15 12.91 -31.86
C GLY A 46 12.86 14.40 -31.63
N LYS A 47 11.58 14.77 -31.54
CA LYS A 47 11.13 16.16 -31.33
C LYS A 47 11.38 16.62 -29.89
N THR A 48 11.71 17.90 -29.71
CA THR A 48 11.96 18.53 -28.41
C THR A 48 10.72 18.46 -27.52
N GLU A 49 9.56 18.66 -28.11
CA GLU A 49 8.24 18.61 -27.46
C GLU A 49 7.95 17.24 -26.87
N ILE A 50 8.22 16.17 -27.63
CA ILE A 50 7.99 14.79 -27.16
C ILE A 50 8.93 14.46 -26.01
N TRP A 51 10.21 14.87 -26.07
CA TRP A 51 11.14 14.66 -24.96
C TRP A 51 10.75 15.44 -23.70
N SER A 52 10.29 16.67 -23.86
CA SER A 52 9.83 17.51 -22.75
C SER A 52 8.60 16.90 -22.07
N ALA A 53 7.59 16.53 -22.86
CA ALA A 53 6.40 15.83 -22.37
C ALA A 53 6.75 14.49 -21.72
N ALA A 54 7.72 13.74 -22.27
CA ALA A 54 8.14 12.47 -21.72
C ALA A 54 8.85 12.59 -20.37
N ILE A 55 9.65 13.64 -20.14
CA ILE A 55 10.26 13.91 -18.83
C ILE A 55 9.16 14.19 -17.80
N VAL A 56 8.25 15.10 -18.13
CA VAL A 56 7.12 15.45 -17.25
C VAL A 56 6.28 14.21 -16.95
N TRP A 57 5.94 13.40 -17.96
CA TRP A 57 5.10 12.22 -17.77
C TRP A 57 5.84 11.09 -17.05
N ALA A 58 7.16 10.95 -17.22
CA ALA A 58 7.94 9.98 -16.46
C ALA A 58 7.90 10.30 -14.96
N VAL A 59 8.17 11.55 -14.60
CA VAL A 59 8.07 12.04 -13.22
C VAL A 59 6.63 11.94 -12.72
N GLY A 60 5.68 12.45 -13.49
CA GLY A 60 4.25 12.42 -13.19
C GLY A 60 3.73 11.02 -12.89
N GLY A 61 3.97 10.07 -13.78
CA GLY A 61 3.49 8.70 -13.59
C GLY A 61 4.18 7.95 -12.46
N THR A 62 5.38 8.34 -12.03
CA THR A 62 6.03 7.78 -10.83
C THR A 62 5.49 8.42 -9.55
N ASN A 63 4.87 9.60 -9.67
CA ASN A 63 4.33 10.39 -8.58
C ASN A 63 2.81 10.62 -8.75
N PHE A 64 2.09 9.62 -9.26
CA PHE A 64 0.62 9.56 -9.31
C PHE A 64 -0.11 10.76 -9.94
N LEU A 65 0.55 11.56 -10.79
CA LEU A 65 -0.03 12.74 -11.46
C LEU A 65 -1.31 12.43 -12.25
N GLY A 66 -1.41 11.21 -12.79
CA GLY A 66 -2.56 10.74 -13.56
C GLY A 66 -3.72 10.20 -12.73
N ASP A 67 -3.62 10.19 -11.40
CA ASP A 67 -4.68 9.77 -10.49
C ASP A 67 -5.35 10.99 -9.86
N LYS A 68 -6.66 11.10 -10.08
CA LYS A 68 -7.52 12.22 -9.64
C LYS A 68 -7.62 12.36 -8.12
N SER A 69 -7.08 11.41 -7.37
CA SER A 69 -7.06 11.42 -5.90
C SER A 69 -5.89 12.24 -5.35
N PHE A 70 -4.95 12.67 -6.22
CA PHE A 70 -3.76 13.43 -5.84
C PHE A 70 -3.73 14.79 -6.57
N GLU A 71 -3.17 15.80 -5.90
CA GLU A 71 -2.91 17.11 -6.48
C GLU A 71 -1.40 17.38 -6.51
N PRO A 72 -0.87 18.06 -7.56
CA PRO A 72 -1.57 18.44 -8.78
C PRO A 72 -2.02 17.22 -9.62
N TYR A 73 -3.18 17.31 -10.27
CA TYR A 73 -3.70 16.30 -11.21
C TYR A 73 -3.56 16.72 -12.67
N ALA A 74 -3.03 15.83 -13.52
CA ALA A 74 -3.05 16.01 -14.98
C ALA A 74 -3.05 14.66 -15.71
N THR A 75 -3.89 14.52 -16.74
CA THR A 75 -3.87 13.32 -17.58
C THR A 75 -2.71 13.36 -18.58
N LEU A 76 -2.35 12.19 -19.13
CA LEU A 76 -1.41 12.13 -20.26
C LEU A 76 -1.89 13.00 -21.43
N SER A 77 -3.21 13.09 -21.63
CA SER A 77 -3.79 13.92 -22.69
C SER A 77 -3.55 15.40 -22.44
N ASP A 78 -3.68 15.87 -21.20
CA ASP A 78 -3.43 17.28 -20.84
C ASP A 78 -1.97 17.65 -21.05
N VAL A 79 -1.05 16.80 -20.58
CA VAL A 79 0.39 16.96 -20.80
C VAL A 79 0.68 17.00 -22.30
N CYS A 80 0.20 16.01 -23.06
CA CYS A 80 0.43 15.94 -24.50
C CYS A 80 -0.17 17.14 -25.26
N GLY A 81 -1.33 17.63 -24.83
CA GLY A 81 -1.98 18.81 -25.38
C GLY A 81 -1.12 20.06 -25.25
N PHE A 82 -0.55 20.30 -24.07
CA PHE A 82 0.34 21.45 -23.85
C PHE A 82 1.57 21.42 -24.76
N PHE A 83 2.23 20.27 -24.87
CA PHE A 83 3.44 20.14 -25.69
C PHE A 83 3.15 19.93 -27.19
N ASN A 84 1.87 19.80 -27.60
CA ASN A 84 1.50 19.40 -28.96
C ASN A 84 2.21 18.10 -29.41
N ALA A 85 2.19 17.09 -28.53
CA ALA A 85 2.89 15.82 -28.69
C ALA A 85 1.91 14.63 -28.81
N ASN A 86 2.34 13.55 -29.47
CA ASN A 86 1.55 12.32 -29.56
C ASN A 86 1.74 11.47 -28.29
N SER A 87 0.63 11.09 -27.64
CA SER A 87 0.61 10.27 -26.43
C SER A 87 1.36 8.94 -26.53
N SER A 88 1.29 8.25 -27.67
CA SER A 88 2.04 7.00 -27.89
C SER A 88 3.55 7.23 -27.88
N SER A 89 4.02 8.29 -28.54
CA SER A 89 5.44 8.65 -28.55
C SER A 89 5.93 9.14 -27.18
N VAL A 90 5.09 9.88 -26.46
CA VAL A 90 5.37 10.34 -25.09
C VAL A 90 5.45 9.15 -24.14
N GLY A 91 4.48 8.22 -24.19
CA GLY A 91 4.48 7.00 -23.38
C GLY A 91 5.72 6.13 -23.59
N GLN A 92 6.09 5.88 -24.85
CA GLN A 92 7.29 5.11 -25.19
C GLN A 92 8.57 5.78 -24.67
N LYS A 93 8.72 7.10 -24.85
CA LYS A 93 9.90 7.83 -24.35
C LYS A 93 9.92 7.94 -22.83
N SER A 94 8.77 8.10 -22.19
CA SER A 94 8.63 8.10 -20.73
C SER A 94 9.09 6.75 -20.16
N GLY A 95 8.65 5.63 -20.75
CA GLY A 95 9.14 4.30 -20.37
C GLY A 95 10.66 4.17 -20.53
N LYS A 96 11.21 4.64 -21.67
CA LYS A 96 12.66 4.66 -21.90
C LYS A 96 13.42 5.53 -20.89
N ILE A 97 12.87 6.67 -20.50
CA ILE A 97 13.47 7.51 -19.44
C ILE A 97 13.53 6.70 -18.15
N LYS A 98 12.42 6.08 -17.75
CA LYS A 98 12.37 5.27 -16.53
C LYS A 98 13.40 4.15 -16.53
N GLU A 99 13.56 3.46 -17.65
CA GLU A 99 14.57 2.41 -17.82
C GLU A 99 16.02 2.93 -17.68
N ILE A 100 16.36 4.06 -18.31
CA ILE A 100 17.74 4.58 -18.35
C ILE A 100 18.26 4.99 -16.97
N ILE A 101 17.38 5.55 -16.13
CA ILE A 101 17.74 6.07 -14.80
C ILE A 101 17.18 5.23 -13.66
N ASP A 102 16.63 4.04 -13.97
CA ASP A 102 16.00 3.14 -13.01
C ASP A 102 14.97 3.84 -12.11
N MET A 103 14.10 4.63 -12.75
CA MET A 103 13.03 5.34 -12.07
C MET A 103 11.81 4.43 -11.92
N ASN A 104 11.45 4.16 -10.68
CA ASN A 104 10.26 3.44 -10.29
C ASN A 104 9.73 4.01 -8.95
N ILE A 105 8.57 3.54 -8.50
CA ILE A 105 7.92 4.06 -7.28
C ILE A 105 8.73 3.80 -6.00
N PHE A 106 9.59 2.78 -5.99
CA PHE A 106 10.45 2.43 -4.85
C PHE A 106 11.79 3.16 -4.88
N ASN A 107 12.07 3.96 -5.92
CA ASN A 107 13.28 4.75 -5.98
C ASN A 107 13.07 6.13 -5.35
N PRO A 108 13.58 6.38 -4.13
CA PRO A 108 13.35 7.65 -3.42
C PRO A 108 13.92 8.86 -4.16
N GLU A 109 14.92 8.68 -5.04
CA GLU A 109 15.58 9.79 -5.72
C GLU A 109 14.68 10.59 -6.66
N TYR A 110 13.59 9.98 -7.14
CA TYR A 110 12.68 10.58 -8.12
C TYR A 110 11.25 10.73 -7.62
N ARG A 111 11.03 10.56 -6.30
CA ARG A 111 9.76 10.86 -5.66
C ARG A 111 9.67 12.35 -5.31
N LEU A 112 8.45 12.87 -5.24
CA LEU A 112 8.21 14.20 -4.72
C LEU A 112 8.49 14.23 -3.20
N PRO A 113 9.22 15.23 -2.71
CA PRO A 113 9.43 15.43 -1.27
C PRO A 113 8.10 15.60 -0.54
N GLY A 114 7.90 14.89 0.58
CA GLY A 114 6.69 14.99 1.41
C GLY A 114 5.42 14.47 0.74
N SER A 115 5.55 13.56 -0.24
CA SER A 115 4.38 12.87 -0.80
C SER A 115 3.89 11.78 0.16
N GLU A 116 2.58 11.72 0.41
CA GLU A 116 1.95 10.72 1.28
C GLU A 116 2.30 9.28 0.85
N VAL A 117 2.32 9.02 -0.48
CA VAL A 117 2.73 7.72 -1.01
C VAL A 117 4.22 7.46 -0.78
N GLY A 118 5.06 8.50 -0.85
CA GLY A 118 6.47 8.39 -0.53
C GLY A 118 6.68 7.99 0.93
N GLU A 119 5.99 8.67 1.86
CA GLU A 119 6.02 8.37 3.29
C GLU A 119 5.52 6.96 3.59
N PHE A 120 4.42 6.54 2.98
CA PHE A 120 3.93 5.16 3.08
C PHE A 120 4.96 4.14 2.58
N LEU A 121 5.55 4.37 1.40
CA LEU A 121 6.54 3.44 0.86
C LEU A 121 7.82 3.39 1.70
N ASP A 122 8.19 4.49 2.34
CA ASP A 122 9.33 4.56 3.27
C ASP A 122 9.02 3.91 4.62
N SER A 123 7.74 3.83 4.99
CA SER A 123 7.31 3.05 6.14
C SER A 123 7.24 1.55 5.86
N LEU A 124 7.53 1.08 4.64
CA LEU A 124 7.56 -0.34 4.32
C LEU A 124 8.97 -0.90 4.41
N THR A 125 9.07 -2.16 4.80
CA THR A 125 10.31 -2.92 4.85
C THR A 125 10.06 -4.36 4.43
N MET A 126 11.12 -5.09 4.07
CA MET A 126 11.03 -6.46 3.62
C MET A 126 11.66 -7.38 4.67
N THR A 127 10.93 -8.41 5.10
CA THR A 127 11.46 -9.45 5.98
C THR A 127 12.46 -10.33 5.24
N ASP A 128 13.23 -11.13 5.99
CA ASP A 128 14.18 -12.09 5.42
C ASP A 128 13.52 -13.13 4.49
N ASP A 129 12.24 -13.44 4.74
CA ASP A 129 11.41 -14.33 3.91
C ASP A 129 10.80 -13.64 2.67
N GLY A 130 11.11 -12.35 2.45
CA GLY A 130 10.66 -11.60 1.28
C GLY A 130 9.25 -11.02 1.38
N ILE A 131 8.68 -10.92 2.59
CA ILE A 131 7.36 -10.32 2.83
C ILE A 131 7.53 -8.82 3.08
N ILE A 132 6.71 -7.98 2.44
CA ILE A 132 6.71 -6.53 2.67
C ILE A 132 5.73 -6.19 3.79
N ILE A 133 6.22 -5.60 4.88
CA ILE A 133 5.45 -5.19 6.07
C ILE A 133 5.72 -3.72 6.43
N PRO A 134 4.85 -3.07 7.23
CA PRO A 134 5.19 -1.81 7.88
C PRO A 134 6.43 -1.95 8.79
N GLY A 135 7.33 -0.97 8.75
CA GLY A 135 8.62 -1.01 9.45
C GLY A 135 8.51 -0.89 10.96
N ASP A 136 7.45 -0.27 11.45
CA ASP A 136 7.08 -0.28 12.87
C ASP A 136 6.69 -1.68 13.37
N ARG A 137 6.44 -2.64 12.48
CA ARG A 137 6.22 -4.06 12.81
C ARG A 137 7.47 -4.93 12.76
N LEU A 138 8.65 -4.37 12.45
CA LEU A 138 9.91 -5.13 12.56
C LEU A 138 10.42 -5.24 14.00
N ASP A 139 10.09 -4.26 14.84
CA ASP A 139 10.41 -4.28 16.27
C ASP A 139 9.41 -5.12 17.08
N ASP A 140 8.37 -5.66 16.43
CA ASP A 140 7.62 -6.81 16.95
C ASP A 140 8.53 -8.03 16.82
N ASN A 141 9.46 -8.10 17.78
CA ASN A 141 10.26 -9.26 18.13
C ASN A 141 9.44 -10.53 17.82
N PRO A 142 9.95 -11.50 17.04
CA PRO A 142 9.25 -12.77 16.88
C PRO A 142 9.12 -13.36 18.27
N LEU A 143 7.93 -13.21 18.89
CA LEU A 143 7.57 -13.65 20.24
C LEU A 143 8.78 -13.74 21.16
N ASP A 144 9.08 -12.66 21.88
CA ASP A 144 9.98 -12.75 23.01
C ASP A 144 9.46 -13.86 23.94
N ASP A 145 10.11 -15.03 23.91
CA ASP A 145 9.94 -16.15 24.83
C ASP A 145 10.36 -15.77 26.28
N SER A 146 10.54 -14.47 26.60
CA SER A 146 10.99 -13.99 27.90
C SER A 146 10.08 -12.99 28.63
N ASP A 147 8.88 -12.70 28.13
CA ASP A 147 7.80 -12.31 29.04
C ASP A 147 7.25 -13.57 29.70
N THR A 148 7.96 -14.04 30.72
CA THR A 148 7.35 -14.74 31.85
C THR A 148 6.30 -13.80 32.45
N ILE A 149 5.10 -13.81 31.87
CA ILE A 149 3.89 -13.41 32.54
C ILE A 149 3.81 -14.31 33.76
N GLU A 150 3.76 -13.72 34.95
CA GLU A 150 3.39 -14.46 36.15
C GLU A 150 2.04 -15.12 35.85
N ILE A 151 2.08 -16.44 35.69
CA ILE A 151 0.92 -17.29 35.43
C ILE A 151 -0.08 -17.01 36.57
N GLU A 152 -1.16 -16.29 36.28
CA GLU A 152 -2.40 -16.55 37.01
C GLU A 152 -2.84 -17.96 36.61
N GLU A 153 -2.60 -18.91 37.52
CA GLU A 153 -2.97 -20.31 37.36
C GLU A 153 -4.45 -20.45 36.93
N ASN A 154 -4.65 -21.18 35.82
CA ASN A 154 -5.88 -21.88 35.40
C ASN A 154 -6.72 -21.32 34.24
N ALA A 155 -6.13 -20.86 33.13
CA ALA A 155 -6.86 -20.89 31.85
C ALA A 155 -6.55 -22.21 31.12
N SER A 156 -7.54 -23.09 30.99
CA SER A 156 -7.46 -24.24 30.08
C SER A 156 -7.86 -23.78 28.68
N PRO A 157 -7.32 -24.37 27.61
CA PRO A 157 -7.76 -24.03 26.27
C PRO A 157 -9.19 -24.54 26.07
N GLU A 158 -10.01 -23.70 25.46
CA GLU A 158 -11.44 -23.95 25.25
C GLU A 158 -11.80 -23.72 23.78
N TYR A 159 -12.97 -24.21 23.39
CA TYR A 159 -13.59 -23.82 22.13
C TYR A 159 -14.23 -22.44 22.31
N TYR A 160 -13.89 -21.50 21.44
CA TYR A 160 -14.46 -20.16 21.38
C TYR A 160 -15.27 -19.99 20.11
N LEU A 161 -16.53 -19.60 20.26
CA LEU A 161 -17.37 -19.08 19.18
C LEU A 161 -17.54 -17.58 19.35
N VAL A 162 -16.96 -16.83 18.42
CA VAL A 162 -16.99 -15.37 18.43
C VAL A 162 -17.83 -14.87 17.27
N PHE A 163 -18.70 -13.92 17.57
CA PHE A 163 -19.49 -13.22 16.56
C PHE A 163 -19.02 -11.78 16.41
N PHE A 164 -18.70 -11.39 15.19
CA PHE A 164 -18.32 -10.03 14.84
C PHE A 164 -19.42 -9.38 14.03
N LYS A 165 -19.71 -8.12 14.33
CA LYS A 165 -20.66 -7.30 13.58
C LYS A 165 -19.91 -6.14 12.95
N PRO A 166 -20.15 -5.83 11.67
CA PRO A 166 -19.54 -4.67 11.06
C PRO A 166 -20.27 -3.38 11.49
N GLU A 167 -19.53 -2.28 11.61
CA GLU A 167 -20.10 -0.95 11.93
C GLU A 167 -21.10 -0.47 10.87
N ARG A 168 -20.88 -0.91 9.63
CA ARG A 168 -21.67 -0.54 8.44
C ARG A 168 -21.82 -1.73 7.51
N LYS A 169 -22.66 -1.60 6.49
CA LYS A 169 -22.75 -2.64 5.45
C LYS A 169 -21.42 -2.76 4.70
N VAL A 170 -20.76 -3.90 4.81
CA VAL A 170 -19.45 -4.20 4.20
C VAL A 170 -19.55 -5.27 3.11
N ALA A 171 -18.60 -5.24 2.16
CA ALA A 171 -18.50 -6.24 1.10
C ALA A 171 -18.02 -7.60 1.65
N ARG A 172 -18.39 -8.70 0.99
CA ARG A 172 -17.97 -10.07 1.39
C ARG A 172 -16.44 -10.21 1.53
N ALA A 173 -15.67 -9.49 0.73
CA ALA A 173 -14.20 -9.51 0.78
C ALA A 173 -13.64 -9.13 2.17
N LEU A 174 -14.29 -8.21 2.88
CA LEU A 174 -13.83 -7.75 4.20
C LEU A 174 -13.99 -8.82 5.29
N TYR A 175 -14.97 -9.72 5.17
CA TYR A 175 -15.11 -10.88 6.07
C TYR A 175 -13.97 -11.88 5.88
N TYR A 176 -13.57 -12.15 4.63
CA TYR A 176 -12.43 -13.03 4.36
C TYR A 176 -11.11 -12.41 4.80
N GLN A 177 -10.97 -11.09 4.68
CA GLN A 177 -9.82 -10.37 5.21
C GLN A 177 -9.76 -10.47 6.74
N LEU A 178 -10.89 -10.28 7.42
CA LEU A 178 -10.98 -10.48 8.87
C LEU A 178 -10.62 -11.92 9.25
N GLU A 179 -11.19 -12.93 8.59
CA GLU A 179 -10.86 -14.34 8.82
C GLU A 179 -9.35 -14.60 8.73
N TYR A 180 -8.71 -14.05 7.69
CA TYR A 180 -7.28 -14.19 7.48
C TYR A 180 -6.46 -13.56 8.61
N GLN A 181 -6.86 -12.36 9.06
CA GLN A 181 -6.20 -11.65 10.17
C GLN A 181 -6.33 -12.40 11.49
N LEU A 182 -7.53 -12.87 11.84
CA LEU A 182 -7.78 -13.60 13.08
C LEU A 182 -6.94 -14.88 13.17
N LYS A 183 -6.80 -15.60 12.05
CA LYS A 183 -5.96 -16.80 11.98
C LYS A 183 -4.47 -16.54 12.22
N GLN A 184 -3.99 -15.30 12.08
CA GLN A 184 -2.58 -14.98 12.36
C GLN A 184 -2.27 -14.98 13.86
N PHE A 185 -3.27 -14.90 14.74
CA PHE A 185 -3.06 -14.90 16.18
C PHE A 185 -2.80 -16.29 16.77
N PHE A 186 -3.01 -17.34 15.99
CA PHE A 186 -3.05 -18.70 16.47
C PHE A 186 -1.64 -19.22 16.72
N GLY A 187 -1.40 -19.71 17.92
CA GLY A 187 -0.20 -20.45 18.31
C GLY A 187 -0.18 -21.88 17.76
N LYS A 188 0.89 -22.60 18.10
CA LYS A 188 1.16 -23.95 17.60
C LYS A 188 0.10 -25.00 17.96
N ASP A 189 -0.55 -24.83 19.11
CA ASP A 189 -1.52 -25.78 19.67
C ASP A 189 -2.97 -25.28 19.59
N GLU A 190 -3.24 -24.27 18.76
CA GLU A 190 -4.56 -23.68 18.55
C GLU A 190 -5.11 -24.03 17.17
N ILE A 191 -6.41 -24.28 17.08
CA ILE A 191 -7.02 -24.89 15.89
C ILE A 191 -8.18 -24.04 15.41
N TYR A 192 -8.07 -23.56 14.17
CA TYR A 192 -9.22 -22.99 13.48
C TYR A 192 -10.18 -24.10 13.07
N ILE A 193 -11.46 -23.96 13.40
CA ILE A 193 -12.48 -24.98 13.14
C ILE A 193 -13.34 -24.55 11.95
N LYS A 194 -14.07 -23.45 12.08
CA LYS A 194 -14.96 -22.96 11.02
C LYS A 194 -15.26 -21.48 11.17
N SER A 195 -15.68 -20.87 10.07
CA SER A 195 -16.21 -19.52 10.05
C SER A 195 -17.34 -19.39 9.04
N GLY A 196 -18.07 -18.28 9.08
CA GLY A 196 -19.12 -18.02 8.12
C GLY A 196 -19.81 -16.69 8.32
N ILE A 197 -20.66 -16.33 7.36
CA ILE A 197 -21.51 -15.14 7.45
C ILE A 197 -22.93 -15.63 7.71
N THR A 198 -23.52 -15.17 8.81
CA THR A 198 -24.91 -15.46 9.19
C THR A 198 -25.89 -14.68 8.31
N GLU A 199 -27.17 -15.08 8.30
CA GLU A 199 -28.22 -14.37 7.55
C GLU A 199 -28.36 -12.90 7.98
N ASN A 200 -28.12 -12.63 9.27
CA ASN A 200 -28.19 -11.29 9.85
C ASN A 200 -26.91 -10.45 9.64
N GLY A 201 -25.93 -10.97 8.88
CA GLY A 201 -24.72 -10.24 8.51
C GLY A 201 -23.61 -10.23 9.57
N TYR A 202 -23.70 -11.09 10.58
CA TYR A 202 -22.61 -11.30 11.54
C TYR A 202 -21.59 -12.30 10.97
N PHE A 203 -20.31 -12.05 11.24
CA PHE A 203 -19.25 -13.02 11.00
C PHE A 203 -19.15 -13.95 12.21
N ARG A 204 -19.32 -15.26 12.02
CA ARG A 204 -19.08 -16.26 13.06
C ARG A 204 -17.68 -16.85 12.86
N PHE A 205 -16.94 -17.03 13.95
CA PHE A 205 -15.60 -17.60 13.92
C PHE A 205 -15.44 -18.55 15.12
N LEU A 206 -15.20 -19.82 14.83
CA LEU A 206 -15.06 -20.90 15.81
C LEU A 206 -13.63 -21.43 15.79
N PHE A 207 -13.02 -21.50 16.96
CA PHE A 207 -11.68 -22.04 17.13
C PHE A 207 -11.49 -22.68 18.50
N PHE A 208 -10.46 -23.50 18.62
CA PHE A 208 -9.95 -24.01 19.88
C PHE A 208 -8.66 -23.25 20.20
N GLY A 209 -8.56 -22.66 21.39
CA GLY A 209 -7.38 -21.89 21.75
C GLY A 209 -7.36 -21.45 23.20
N TRP A 210 -6.39 -20.60 23.52
CA TRP A 210 -6.17 -20.04 24.85
C TRP A 210 -6.83 -18.67 24.98
N TRP A 211 -7.03 -18.24 26.23
CA TRP A 211 -7.63 -16.93 26.50
C TRP A 211 -6.77 -15.78 25.95
N GLU A 212 -5.45 -15.93 25.93
CA GLU A 212 -4.51 -14.96 25.36
C GLU A 212 -4.78 -14.70 23.87
N THR A 213 -5.23 -15.70 23.13
CA THR A 213 -5.61 -15.53 21.72
C THR A 213 -6.92 -14.75 21.60
N MET A 214 -7.86 -14.95 22.53
CA MET A 214 -9.06 -14.10 22.60
C MET A 214 -8.73 -12.64 22.94
N GLU A 215 -7.77 -12.38 23.83
CA GLU A 215 -7.33 -11.02 24.14
C GLU A 215 -6.73 -10.32 22.91
N LYS A 216 -5.87 -11.02 22.15
CA LYS A 216 -5.33 -10.50 20.88
C LYS A 216 -6.45 -10.18 19.88
N ILE A 217 -7.45 -11.06 19.78
CA ILE A 217 -8.62 -10.85 18.90
C ILE A 217 -9.42 -9.62 19.33
N GLN A 218 -9.63 -9.41 20.64
CA GLN A 218 -10.33 -8.23 21.17
C GLN A 218 -9.58 -6.94 20.81
N VAL A 219 -8.29 -6.86 21.10
CA VAL A 219 -7.45 -5.69 20.79
C VAL A 219 -7.40 -5.41 19.28
N HIS A 220 -7.32 -6.46 18.45
CA HIS A 220 -7.37 -6.29 17.00
C HIS A 220 -8.67 -5.65 16.54
N CYS A 221 -9.80 -6.07 17.08
CA CYS A 221 -11.11 -5.56 16.67
C CYS A 221 -11.29 -4.06 16.95
N GLU A 222 -10.65 -3.52 17.99
CA GLU A 222 -10.68 -2.07 18.28
C GLU A 222 -10.15 -1.20 17.12
N ASN A 223 -9.33 -1.80 16.25
CA ASN A 223 -8.70 -1.13 15.12
C ASN A 223 -9.30 -1.55 13.75
N THR A 224 -10.47 -2.20 13.75
CA THR A 224 -11.15 -2.66 12.53
C THR A 224 -12.56 -2.09 12.41
N ASP A 225 -13.15 -2.16 11.21
CA ASP A 225 -14.57 -1.86 10.97
C ASP A 225 -15.52 -2.93 11.57
N PHE A 226 -15.02 -3.86 12.39
CA PHE A 226 -15.76 -4.95 13.04
C PHE A 226 -15.63 -4.89 14.55
N PHE A 227 -16.74 -5.08 15.25
CA PHE A 227 -16.77 -5.19 16.70
C PHE A 227 -17.25 -6.58 17.13
N ILE A 228 -16.75 -7.05 18.26
CA ILE A 228 -17.21 -8.29 18.88
C ILE A 228 -18.61 -8.04 19.45
N ALA A 229 -19.59 -8.78 18.94
CA ALA A 229 -20.97 -8.70 19.38
C ALA A 229 -21.22 -9.64 20.56
N GLU A 230 -20.81 -10.90 20.44
CA GLU A 230 -20.96 -11.91 21.48
C GLU A 230 -19.80 -12.92 21.43
N ILE A 231 -19.51 -13.51 22.60
CA ILE A 231 -18.50 -14.55 22.79
C ILE A 231 -19.17 -15.69 23.54
N TYR A 232 -19.00 -16.91 23.05
CA TYR A 232 -19.37 -18.15 23.71
C TYR A 232 -18.14 -19.03 23.84
N TYR A 233 -18.04 -19.76 24.94
CA TYR A 233 -16.94 -20.68 25.18
C TYR A 233 -17.42 -21.98 25.85
N SER A 234 -16.76 -23.09 25.53
CA SER A 234 -17.06 -24.42 26.09
C SER A 234 -15.86 -25.36 25.93
N ASP A 235 -15.77 -26.37 26.79
CA ASP A 235 -14.90 -27.53 26.66
C ASP A 235 -15.35 -28.53 25.58
N ASP A 236 -16.57 -28.39 25.05
CA ASP A 236 -17.15 -29.23 24.02
C ASP A 236 -17.63 -28.40 22.81
N VAL A 237 -17.04 -28.69 21.63
CA VAL A 237 -17.36 -28.01 20.37
C VAL A 237 -18.81 -28.22 19.94
N GLU A 238 -19.39 -29.40 20.22
CA GLU A 238 -20.76 -29.74 19.80
C GLU A 238 -21.78 -28.79 20.44
N SER A 239 -21.50 -28.32 21.67
CA SER A 239 -22.35 -27.37 22.37
C SER A 239 -22.42 -25.98 21.70
N LEU A 240 -21.39 -25.64 20.90
CA LEU A 240 -21.27 -24.34 20.25
C LEU A 240 -21.72 -24.36 18.79
N GLU A 241 -21.76 -25.52 18.14
CA GLU A 241 -21.98 -25.60 16.69
C GLU A 241 -23.35 -25.07 16.24
N ASP A 242 -24.37 -25.27 17.08
CA ASP A 242 -25.77 -24.87 16.85
C ASP A 242 -26.11 -23.50 17.47
N THR A 243 -25.13 -22.81 18.05
CA THR A 243 -25.35 -21.50 18.66
C THR A 243 -25.52 -20.42 17.59
N GLU A 244 -26.64 -19.70 17.63
CA GLU A 244 -26.94 -18.57 16.76
C GLU A 244 -27.20 -17.28 17.55
N ILE A 245 -26.74 -16.15 17.00
CA ILE A 245 -27.12 -14.83 17.50
C ILE A 245 -28.55 -14.50 17.10
N LYS A 246 -29.37 -14.07 18.07
CA LYS A 246 -30.73 -13.56 17.85
C LYS A 246 -30.76 -12.15 17.30
#